data_AF-A0A7S3YBF8-F1
#
_entry.id   AF-A0A7S3YBF8-F1
#
_cell.length_a   1.000
_cell.length_b   1.000
_cell.length_c   1.000
_cell.angle_alpha   90.00
_cell.angle_beta   90.00
_cell.angle_gamma   90.00
#
_symmetry.space_group_name_H-M   'P 1'
#
loop_
_entity.id
_entity.type
_entity.pdbx_description
1 polymer ?
#
loop_
_entity_poly.entity_id
_entity_poly.type
_entity_poly.pdbx_seq_one_letter_code
_entity_poly.pdbx_strand_id
1 'polypeptide(L)'
;GVSRLGVPQWMWLTETNTAANAACLPNGKCSTTFPGPTGIAASFNRTLWRMKGEVISTELRAYSNANWHRGTQPQAHQGVTGYGPNINIVRDPRFGRNSELPSEDPYLSGEYATYYLQGCQEKDNNGHPRMVALLKHFD
;
A
#
# COMPACT_ATOMS: atom_id res chain seq x y z
N GLY A 1 13.13 5.43 -17.00
CA GLY A 1 12.52 6.43 -17.89
C GLY A 1 13.26 6.47 -19.20
N VAL A 2 12.73 7.18 -20.18
CA VAL A 2 13.34 7.39 -21.50
C VAL A 2 13.32 8.90 -21.78
N SER A 3 14.39 9.60 -21.41
CA SER A 3 14.43 11.07 -21.43
C SER A 3 14.20 11.67 -22.81
N ARG A 4 14.67 11.01 -23.88
CA ARG A 4 14.45 11.45 -25.28
C ARG A 4 12.96 11.49 -25.67
N LEU A 5 12.12 10.73 -24.98
CA LEU A 5 10.67 10.68 -25.20
C LEU A 5 9.87 11.43 -24.14
N GLY A 6 10.53 12.14 -23.20
CA GLY A 6 9.86 12.79 -22.08
C GLY A 6 9.26 11.82 -21.06
N VAL A 7 9.66 10.54 -21.05
CA VAL A 7 9.15 9.54 -20.09
C VAL A 7 10.01 9.58 -18.83
N PRO A 8 9.47 10.01 -17.67
CA PRO A 8 10.26 10.13 -16.44
C PRO A 8 10.73 8.77 -15.90
N GLN A 9 11.67 8.78 -14.98
CA GLN A 9 11.89 7.61 -14.12
C GLN A 9 10.66 7.40 -13.24
N TRP A 10 10.31 6.14 -13.00
CA TRP A 10 9.12 5.78 -12.25
C TRP A 10 9.46 4.65 -11.28
N MET A 11 9.21 4.87 -9.98
CA MET A 11 9.35 3.85 -8.97
C MET A 11 8.08 3.02 -8.90
N TRP A 12 8.16 1.78 -9.39
CA TRP A 12 7.07 0.81 -9.29
C TRP A 12 6.91 0.28 -7.86
N LEU A 13 8.03 0.01 -7.19
CA LEU A 13 8.02 -0.64 -5.89
C LEU A 13 7.86 0.40 -4.77
N THR A 14 6.60 0.64 -4.39
CA THR A 14 6.25 1.31 -3.13
C THR A 14 5.53 0.33 -2.22
N GLU A 15 6.07 0.06 -1.04
CA GLU A 15 5.42 -0.82 -0.06
C GLU A 15 4.20 -0.14 0.54
N THR A 16 3.07 -0.85 0.60
CA THR A 16 1.81 -0.29 1.13
C THR A 16 1.13 -1.16 2.20
N ASN A 17 1.82 -2.18 2.71
CA ASN A 17 1.24 -3.12 3.68
C ASN A 17 0.77 -2.43 4.98
N THR A 18 1.47 -1.37 5.41
CA THR A 18 1.19 -0.60 6.64
C THR A 18 1.18 0.92 6.48
N ALA A 19 1.86 1.47 5.47
CA ALA A 19 1.99 2.91 5.23
C ALA A 19 2.29 3.17 3.75
N ALA A 20 2.22 4.42 3.28
CA ALA A 20 2.64 4.77 1.92
C ALA A 20 4.17 4.67 1.67
N ASN A 21 4.96 4.34 2.70
CA ASN A 21 6.43 4.15 2.65
C ASN A 21 7.21 5.27 1.94
N ALA A 22 6.71 6.50 2.01
CA ALA A 22 7.41 7.69 1.55
C ALA A 22 8.43 8.15 2.61
N ALA A 23 9.49 8.85 2.18
CA ALA A 23 10.31 9.60 3.13
C ALA A 23 9.47 10.65 3.86
N CYS A 24 9.81 10.92 5.12
CA CYS A 24 9.29 12.09 5.80
C CYS A 24 9.68 13.36 5.04
N LEU A 25 8.75 14.31 5.01
CA LEU A 25 8.98 15.63 4.43
C LEU A 25 9.99 16.43 5.28
N PRO A 26 10.65 17.45 4.72
CA PRO A 26 11.64 18.26 5.45
C PRO A 26 11.09 18.97 6.69
N ASN A 27 9.77 19.17 6.75
CA ASN A 27 9.08 19.75 7.91
C ASN A 27 8.75 18.73 9.02
N GLY A 28 9.28 17.50 8.92
CA GLY A 28 9.09 16.44 9.91
C GLY A 28 7.78 15.66 9.79
N LYS A 29 6.91 15.98 8.81
CA LYS A 29 5.66 15.23 8.58
C LYS A 29 5.95 13.94 7.81
N CYS A 30 5.45 12.81 8.30
CA CYS A 30 5.62 11.49 7.69
C CYS A 30 4.26 10.90 7.30
N SER A 31 4.25 9.86 6.45
CA SER A 31 3.05 9.07 6.17
C SER A 31 2.53 8.39 7.45
N THR A 32 1.22 8.23 7.56
CA THR A 32 0.59 7.50 8.64
C THR A 32 1.04 6.03 8.61
N THR A 33 1.44 5.50 9.76
CA THR A 33 1.76 4.07 9.92
C THR A 33 0.65 3.37 10.69
N PHE A 34 -0.03 2.43 10.03
CA PHE A 34 -1.09 1.65 10.63
C PHE A 34 -0.57 0.36 11.27
N PRO A 35 -1.35 -0.28 12.16
CA PRO A 35 -1.10 -1.66 12.54
C PRO A 35 -0.90 -2.56 11.30
N GLY A 36 -0.01 -3.55 11.47
CA GLY A 36 0.22 -4.62 10.50
C GLY A 36 -1.08 -5.32 10.10
N PRO A 37 -1.13 -6.00 8.94
CA PRO A 37 -2.31 -6.76 8.52
C PRO A 37 -2.87 -7.69 9.60
N THR A 38 -2.02 -8.40 10.37
CA THR A 38 -2.47 -9.26 11.47
C THR A 38 -3.25 -8.49 12.52
N GLY A 39 -2.71 -7.34 12.96
CA GLY A 39 -3.30 -6.52 14.01
C GLY A 39 -4.61 -5.86 13.58
N ILE A 40 -4.68 -5.36 12.34
CA ILE A 40 -5.90 -4.72 11.86
C ILE A 40 -6.97 -5.74 11.44
N ALA A 41 -6.60 -6.91 10.93
CA ALA A 41 -7.54 -7.99 10.60
C ALA A 41 -8.23 -8.53 11.85
N ALA A 42 -7.54 -8.55 13.00
CA ALA A 42 -8.12 -8.94 14.30
C ALA A 42 -9.27 -8.03 14.77
N SER A 43 -9.52 -6.89 14.11
CA SER A 43 -10.72 -6.07 14.36
C SER A 43 -12.01 -6.65 13.76
N PHE A 44 -11.90 -7.57 12.80
CA PHE A 44 -13.05 -8.08 12.01
C PHE A 44 -13.94 -6.96 11.41
N ASN A 45 -13.36 -5.78 11.15
CA ASN A 45 -14.09 -4.59 10.74
C ASN A 45 -13.73 -4.18 9.30
N ARG A 46 -14.60 -4.57 8.37
CA ARG A 46 -14.49 -4.26 6.93
C ARG A 46 -14.39 -2.77 6.63
N THR A 47 -15.15 -1.95 7.36
CA THR A 47 -15.10 -0.49 7.21
C THR A 47 -13.72 0.05 7.58
N LEU A 48 -13.12 -0.45 8.68
CA LEU A 48 -11.77 -0.07 9.10
C LEU A 48 -10.72 -0.43 8.04
N TRP A 49 -10.81 -1.63 7.44
CA TRP A 49 -9.88 -2.07 6.40
C TRP A 49 -9.96 -1.20 5.14
N ARG A 50 -11.17 -0.83 4.73
CA ARG A 50 -11.38 0.10 3.61
C ARG A 50 -10.80 1.48 3.91
N MET A 51 -11.09 2.05 5.08
CA MET A 51 -10.56 3.37 5.48
C MET A 51 -9.03 3.38 5.52
N LYS A 52 -8.39 2.30 5.99
CA LYS A 52 -6.92 2.16 5.90
C LYS A 52 -6.43 2.28 4.45
N GLY A 53 -7.09 1.58 3.53
CA GLY A 53 -6.78 1.65 2.10
C GLY A 53 -6.97 3.04 1.49
N GLU A 54 -8.00 3.78 1.92
CA GLU A 54 -8.28 5.16 1.50
C GLU A 54 -7.21 6.13 1.97
N VAL A 55 -6.78 6.05 3.23
CA VAL A 55 -5.72 6.91 3.77
C VAL A 55 -4.39 6.64 3.08
N ILE A 56 -3.98 5.38 2.98
CA ILE A 56 -2.69 5.02 2.35
C ILE A 56 -2.65 5.45 0.88
N SER A 57 -3.73 5.22 0.12
CA SER A 57 -3.78 5.64 -1.29
C SER A 57 -3.80 7.16 -1.46
N THR A 58 -4.46 7.89 -0.54
CA THR A 58 -4.47 9.36 -0.53
C THR A 58 -3.09 9.92 -0.23
N GLU A 59 -2.41 9.41 0.79
CA GLU A 59 -1.04 9.82 1.11
C GLU A 59 -0.09 9.48 -0.03
N LEU A 60 -0.15 8.27 -0.61
CA LEU A 60 0.68 7.89 -1.74
C LEU A 60 0.49 8.83 -2.93
N ARG A 61 -0.77 9.15 -3.27
CA ARG A 61 -1.08 10.08 -4.36
C ARG A 61 -0.56 11.47 -4.06
N ALA A 62 -0.66 11.95 -2.82
CA ALA A 62 -0.11 13.23 -2.40
C ALA A 62 1.42 13.28 -2.54
N TYR A 63 2.13 12.25 -2.08
CA TYR A 63 3.59 12.15 -2.26
C TYR A 63 4.00 12.08 -3.73
N SER A 64 3.27 11.31 -4.54
CA SER A 64 3.52 11.24 -5.99
C SER A 64 3.31 12.61 -6.67
N ASN A 65 2.22 13.31 -6.36
CA ASN A 65 1.96 14.66 -6.89
C ASN A 65 3.03 15.69 -6.46
N ALA A 66 3.61 15.52 -5.27
CA ALA A 66 4.71 16.34 -4.78
C ALA A 66 6.08 15.97 -5.39
N ASN A 67 6.11 15.02 -6.34
CA ASN A 67 7.35 14.45 -6.91
C ASN A 67 8.31 13.93 -5.82
N TRP A 68 7.73 13.37 -4.75
CA TRP A 68 8.49 12.88 -3.61
C TRP A 68 8.99 11.45 -3.84
N HIS A 69 9.83 10.98 -2.91
CA HIS A 69 10.51 9.71 -3.05
C HIS A 69 10.18 8.72 -1.94
N ARG A 70 10.33 7.45 -2.31
CA ARG A 70 10.19 6.33 -1.38
C ARG A 70 11.38 6.28 -0.43
N GLY A 71 11.11 6.15 0.87
CA GLY A 71 12.12 5.88 1.91
C GLY A 71 13.44 6.64 1.70
N THR A 72 14.55 5.93 1.71
CA THR A 72 15.89 6.52 1.56
C THR A 72 16.38 6.66 0.11
N GLN A 73 15.48 6.60 -0.89
CA GLN A 73 15.84 6.60 -2.32
C GLN A 73 15.52 7.95 -3.00
N PRO A 74 16.29 9.04 -2.76
CA PRO A 74 15.93 10.39 -3.17
C PRO A 74 15.79 10.62 -4.68
N GLN A 75 16.38 9.75 -5.50
CA GLN A 75 16.33 9.88 -6.97
C GLN A 75 15.09 9.24 -7.61
N ALA A 76 14.29 8.51 -6.82
CA ALA A 76 13.19 7.73 -7.33
C ALA A 76 11.85 8.46 -7.14
N HIS A 77 11.27 8.97 -8.23
CA HIS A 77 9.89 9.46 -8.21
C HIS A 77 8.94 8.35 -7.76
N GLN A 78 8.31 8.54 -6.61
CA GLN A 78 7.37 7.58 -6.04
C GLN A 78 6.10 7.55 -6.89
N GLY A 79 5.87 6.41 -7.54
CA GLY A 79 4.69 6.20 -8.34
C GLY A 79 3.43 5.96 -7.51
N VAL A 80 2.36 5.60 -8.20
CA VAL A 80 1.04 5.28 -7.61
C VAL A 80 0.71 3.80 -7.63
N THR A 81 1.74 2.96 -7.63
CA THR A 81 1.65 1.51 -7.51
C THR A 81 2.05 1.08 -6.10
N GLY A 82 1.14 0.40 -5.41
CA GLY A 82 1.33 -0.05 -4.03
C GLY A 82 1.49 -1.56 -3.95
N TYR A 83 2.65 -2.04 -3.49
CA TYR A 83 2.96 -3.43 -3.23
C TYR A 83 2.38 -3.84 -1.88
N GLY A 84 1.10 -4.15 -1.87
CA GLY A 84 0.34 -4.53 -0.69
C GLY A 84 -1.16 -4.60 -0.98
N PRO A 85 -1.92 -5.33 -0.15
CA PRO A 85 -1.46 -6.03 1.04
C PRO A 85 -0.76 -7.37 0.70
N ASN A 86 0.06 -7.84 1.62
CA ASN A 86 0.48 -9.24 1.63
C ASN A 86 -0.69 -10.08 2.15
N ILE A 87 -1.15 -11.05 1.36
CA ILE A 87 -2.34 -11.87 1.64
C ILE A 87 -2.02 -13.37 1.61
N ASN A 88 -0.73 -13.74 1.75
CA ASN A 88 -0.39 -15.12 2.04
C ASN A 88 -1.05 -15.57 3.35
N ILE A 89 -1.21 -16.88 3.50
CA ILE A 89 -1.85 -17.50 4.66
C ILE A 89 -0.81 -17.83 5.70
N VAL A 90 -1.08 -17.50 6.97
CA VAL A 90 -0.28 -17.92 8.13
C VAL A 90 -0.46 -19.44 8.33
N ARG A 91 0.18 -20.24 7.49
CA ARG A 91 0.08 -21.71 7.55
C ARG A 91 0.93 -22.30 8.68
N ASP A 92 2.08 -21.69 8.94
CA ASP A 92 3.04 -22.12 9.95
C ASP A 92 3.35 -20.94 10.88
N PRO A 93 3.17 -21.08 12.21
CA PRO A 93 3.41 -20.00 13.15
C PRO A 93 4.89 -19.55 13.19
N ARG A 94 5.81 -20.35 12.65
CA ARG A 94 7.25 -20.02 12.56
C ARG A 94 7.59 -19.17 11.35
N PHE A 95 6.65 -18.91 10.44
CA PHE A 95 6.91 -18.07 9.28
C PHE A 95 7.28 -16.64 9.70
N GLY A 96 8.48 -16.21 9.36
CA GLY A 96 9.07 -14.95 9.85
C GLY A 96 8.37 -13.67 9.41
N ARG A 97 7.42 -13.74 8.47
CA ARG A 97 6.60 -12.61 8.02
C ARG A 97 5.14 -12.71 8.45
N ASN A 98 4.83 -13.53 9.46
CA ASN A 98 3.46 -13.68 9.97
C ASN A 98 2.80 -12.35 10.35
N SER A 99 3.57 -11.40 10.89
CA SER A 99 3.09 -10.05 11.23
C SER A 99 2.64 -9.21 10.02
N GLU A 100 3.05 -9.60 8.81
CA GLU A 100 2.67 -8.97 7.55
C GLU A 100 1.41 -9.59 6.93
N LEU A 101 0.88 -10.68 7.51
CA LEU A 101 -0.25 -11.43 6.96
C LEU A 101 -1.52 -11.17 7.74
N PRO A 102 -2.71 -11.15 7.10
CA PRO A 102 -3.95 -10.82 7.79
C PRO A 102 -4.40 -11.94 8.73
N SER A 103 -4.28 -13.20 8.32
CA SER A 103 -4.80 -14.35 9.06
C SER A 103 -4.22 -15.68 8.58
N GLU A 104 -4.42 -16.72 9.39
CA GLU A 104 -4.34 -18.14 8.97
C GLU A 104 -5.60 -18.58 8.19
N ASP A 105 -6.69 -17.81 8.29
CA ASP A 105 -7.95 -18.08 7.60
C ASP A 105 -7.97 -17.43 6.21
N PRO A 106 -8.18 -18.21 5.12
CA PRO A 106 -8.25 -17.67 3.77
C PRO A 106 -9.47 -16.78 3.53
N TYR A 107 -10.59 -17.02 4.21
CA TYR A 107 -11.77 -16.18 4.04
C TYR A 107 -11.53 -14.77 4.60
N LEU A 108 -11.06 -14.67 5.85
CA LEU A 108 -10.71 -13.40 6.48
C LEU A 108 -9.61 -12.67 5.70
N SER A 109 -8.61 -13.39 5.20
CA SER A 109 -7.54 -12.80 4.38
C SER A 109 -8.06 -12.23 3.05
N GLY A 110 -8.97 -12.94 2.38
CA GLY A 110 -9.62 -12.48 1.16
C GLY A 110 -10.56 -11.29 1.39
N GLU A 111 -11.30 -11.29 2.49
CA GLU A 111 -12.15 -10.16 2.89
C GLU A 111 -11.31 -8.91 3.21
N TYR A 112 -10.25 -9.05 4.02
CA TYR A 112 -9.31 -7.96 4.29
C TYR A 112 -8.75 -7.38 2.98
N ALA A 113 -8.28 -8.25 2.09
CA ALA A 113 -7.75 -7.85 0.79
C ALA A 113 -8.78 -7.05 -0.02
N THR A 114 -10.02 -7.54 -0.11
CA THR A 114 -11.10 -6.94 -0.89
C THR A 114 -11.38 -5.51 -0.41
N TYR A 115 -11.64 -5.33 0.89
CA TYR A 115 -12.00 -4.01 1.43
C TYR A 115 -10.82 -3.03 1.40
N TYR A 116 -9.62 -3.49 1.71
CA TYR A 116 -8.42 -2.66 1.60
C TYR A 116 -8.20 -2.19 0.14
N LEU A 117 -8.30 -3.09 -0.85
CA LEU A 117 -8.18 -2.74 -2.27
C LEU A 117 -9.27 -1.78 -2.74
N GLN A 118 -10.51 -1.92 -2.28
CA GLN A 118 -11.58 -0.98 -2.60
C GLN A 118 -11.24 0.44 -2.17
N GLY A 119 -10.71 0.61 -0.95
CA GLY A 119 -10.27 1.92 -0.46
C GLY A 119 -9.05 2.46 -1.23
N CYS A 120 -8.15 1.58 -1.65
CA CYS A 120 -6.96 1.96 -2.40
C CYS A 120 -7.25 2.42 -3.84
N GLN A 121 -8.16 1.72 -4.51
CA GLN A 121 -8.40 1.84 -5.94
C GLN A 121 -9.68 2.61 -6.27
N GLU A 122 -10.22 3.36 -5.31
CA GLU A 122 -11.32 4.29 -5.54
C GLU A 122 -10.97 5.22 -6.70
N LYS A 123 -11.93 5.40 -7.62
CA LYS A 123 -11.73 6.12 -8.87
C LYS A 123 -12.17 7.57 -8.75
N ASP A 124 -11.47 8.46 -9.43
CA ASP A 124 -11.92 9.85 -9.63
C ASP A 124 -13.08 9.93 -10.66
N ASN A 125 -13.60 11.14 -10.89
CA ASN A 125 -14.69 11.38 -11.85
C ASN A 125 -14.35 10.98 -13.30
N ASN A 126 -13.06 10.82 -13.62
CA ASN A 126 -12.57 10.40 -14.93
C ASN A 126 -12.29 8.88 -14.97
N GLY A 127 -12.55 8.16 -13.89
CA GLY A 127 -12.35 6.71 -13.81
C GLY A 127 -10.93 6.27 -13.46
N HIS A 128 -10.03 7.19 -13.08
CA HIS A 128 -8.65 6.83 -12.72
C HIS A 128 -8.55 6.40 -11.26
N PRO A 129 -7.92 5.25 -10.96
CA PRO A 129 -7.77 4.79 -9.58
C PRO A 129 -6.80 5.68 -8.80
N ARG A 130 -7.09 5.93 -7.52
CA ARG A 130 -6.20 6.72 -6.64
C ARG A 130 -4.82 6.06 -6.47
N MET A 131 -4.78 4.75 -6.35
CA MET A 131 -3.57 3.92 -6.37
C MET A 131 -3.90 2.60 -7.08
N VAL A 132 -2.92 1.97 -7.73
CA VAL A 132 -3.02 0.58 -8.19
C VAL A 132 -2.40 -0.32 -7.13
N ALA A 133 -3.22 -1.16 -6.48
CA ALA A 133 -2.78 -2.07 -5.44
C ALA A 133 -2.35 -3.42 -6.04
N LEU A 134 -1.24 -3.96 -5.57
CA LEU A 134 -0.64 -5.20 -6.05
C LEU A 134 -0.59 -6.21 -4.91
N LEU A 135 -1.51 -7.17 -4.96
CA LEU A 135 -1.57 -8.30 -4.04
C LEU A 135 -0.30 -9.15 -4.18
N LYS A 136 0.17 -9.69 -3.06
CA LYS A 136 1.37 -10.54 -3.02
C LYS A 136 1.28 -11.60 -1.92
N HIS A 137 2.02 -12.71 -1.99
CA HIS A 137 2.88 -13.17 -3.09
C HIS A 137 2.16 -14.38 -3.72
N PHE A 138 1.96 -14.37 -5.04
CA PHE A 138 1.27 -15.46 -5.72
C PHE A 138 2.32 -16.43 -6.27
N ASP A 139 2.23 -17.68 -5.80
CA ASP A 139 3.20 -18.75 -6.05
C ASP A 139 2.52 -19.87 -6.86
#